data_AF-A0A182Y2J5-F1
#
_entry.id   AF-A0A182Y2J5-F1
#
_cell.length_a   1.000
_cell.length_b   1.000
_cell.length_c   1.000
_cell.angle_alpha   90.00
_cell.angle_beta   90.00
_cell.angle_gamma   90.00
#
_symmetry.space_group_name_H-M   'P 1'
#
loop_
_entity.id
_entity.type
_entity.pdbx_description
1 polymer ?
#
loop_
_entity_poly.entity_id
_entity_poly.type
_entity_poly.pdbx_seq_one_letter_code
_entity_poly.pdbx_strand_id
1 'polypeptide(L)'
;LEGCFRYHQKVFFDQGVSEQPAKMAKSKNHTNHNQNQKAHKNGIKKPKRKRHESKRGMCQKFLRNLRFSKKGNVSHEESLKRAEERKAKFAGQPAPVKL
;
A
#
# COMPACT_ATOMS: atom_id res chain seq x y z
N LEU A 1 49.86 -19.67 -55.23
CA LEU A 1 49.64 -21.12 -55.41
C LEU A 1 48.16 -21.36 -55.20
N GLU A 2 47.39 -21.11 -56.26
CA GLU A 2 46.67 -22.16 -57.00
C GLU A 2 45.45 -22.60 -56.16
N GLY A 3 44.24 -22.14 -56.44
CA GLY A 3 43.56 -22.20 -57.73
C GLY A 3 42.38 -23.16 -57.56
N CYS A 4 41.15 -22.65 -57.66
CA CYS A 4 39.98 -23.48 -57.96
C CYS A 4 38.83 -22.55 -58.37
N PHE A 5 38.77 -22.22 -59.65
CA PHE A 5 37.88 -22.84 -60.64
C PHE A 5 36.38 -22.60 -60.35
N ARG A 6 35.86 -21.62 -61.09
CA ARG A 6 34.50 -21.63 -61.66
C ARG A 6 34.13 -23.06 -62.09
N TYR A 7 32.98 -23.58 -61.67
CA TYR A 7 31.91 -23.97 -62.59
C TYR A 7 30.66 -24.52 -61.87
N HIS A 8 29.57 -24.49 -62.63
CA HIS A 8 28.36 -25.30 -62.49
C HIS A 8 27.24 -24.82 -61.55
N GLN A 9 26.44 -23.90 -62.11
CA GLN A 9 25.03 -24.15 -62.43
C GLN A 9 24.34 -25.22 -61.57
N LYS A 10 23.68 -24.75 -60.51
CA LYS A 10 22.51 -25.42 -59.93
C LYS A 10 21.33 -24.48 -60.05
N VAL A 11 20.39 -24.89 -60.89
CA VAL A 11 18.97 -24.55 -60.80
C VAL A 11 18.51 -24.86 -59.37
N PHE A 12 18.49 -23.84 -58.52
CA PHE A 12 17.81 -23.91 -57.24
C PHE A 12 16.58 -23.02 -57.34
N PHE A 13 15.46 -23.72 -57.46
CA PHE A 13 14.11 -23.35 -57.10
C PHE A 13 14.12 -22.30 -55.98
N ASP A 14 14.00 -21.03 -56.35
CA ASP A 14 13.73 -19.95 -55.42
C ASP A 14 12.44 -19.29 -55.88
N GLN A 15 11.33 -20.00 -55.67
CA GLN A 15 10.07 -19.31 -55.48
C GLN A 15 10.25 -18.51 -54.20
N GLY A 16 10.75 -17.29 -54.35
CA GLY A 16 10.74 -16.27 -53.33
C GLY A 16 9.29 -16.06 -52.91
N VAL A 17 8.88 -16.78 -51.89
CA VAL A 17 7.75 -16.39 -51.06
C VAL A 17 8.27 -15.16 -50.32
N SER A 18 8.15 -14.00 -50.98
CA SER A 18 8.23 -12.73 -50.29
C SER A 18 7.13 -12.77 -49.25
N GLU A 19 7.48 -13.19 -48.03
CA GLU A 19 6.67 -12.98 -46.84
C GLU A 19 6.59 -11.46 -46.67
N GLN A 20 5.63 -10.88 -47.38
CA GLN A 20 5.16 -9.53 -47.14
C GLN A 20 4.87 -9.47 -45.64
N PRO A 21 5.48 -8.55 -44.86
CA PRO A 21 5.09 -8.39 -43.47
C PRO A 21 3.62 -8.01 -43.52
N ALA A 22 2.75 -8.97 -43.18
CA ALA A 22 1.32 -8.78 -43.18
C ALA A 22 1.09 -7.46 -42.45
N LYS A 23 0.53 -6.46 -43.17
CA LYS A 23 0.19 -5.14 -42.63
C LYS A 23 -0.49 -5.39 -41.30
N MET A 24 0.26 -5.24 -40.21
CA MET A 24 -0.22 -5.41 -38.85
C MET A 24 -1.37 -4.44 -38.71
N ALA A 25 -2.59 -4.95 -38.82
CA ALA A 25 -3.78 -4.12 -38.73
C ALA A 25 -3.73 -3.47 -37.36
N LYS A 26 -3.77 -2.14 -37.32
CA LYS A 26 -3.66 -1.39 -36.06
C LYS A 26 -4.75 -1.87 -35.10
N SER A 27 -4.35 -2.46 -33.98
CA SER A 27 -5.26 -2.86 -32.93
C SER A 27 -5.70 -1.66 -32.11
N LYS A 28 -6.79 -1.80 -31.35
CA LYS A 28 -7.26 -0.71 -30.47
C LYS A 28 -6.37 -0.65 -29.23
N ASN A 29 -5.70 0.48 -29.03
CA ASN A 29 -4.69 0.66 -27.97
C ASN A 29 -5.27 0.76 -26.55
N HIS A 30 -6.53 1.17 -26.37
CA HIS A 30 -7.14 1.36 -25.05
C HIS A 30 -8.67 1.19 -25.05
N THR A 31 -9.21 0.56 -24.01
CA THR A 31 -10.67 0.46 -23.77
C THR A 31 -11.00 0.32 -22.28
N ASN A 32 -12.08 1.00 -21.85
CA ASN A 32 -12.64 0.90 -20.50
C ASN A 32 -13.97 0.09 -20.49
N HIS A 33 -14.31 -0.61 -21.59
CA HIS A 33 -15.65 -1.18 -21.79
C HIS A 33 -16.08 -2.17 -20.70
N ASN A 34 -15.19 -3.08 -20.30
CA ASN A 34 -15.51 -4.15 -19.34
C ASN A 34 -14.92 -3.91 -17.94
N GLN A 35 -14.35 -2.73 -17.64
CA GLN A 35 -13.73 -2.55 -16.32
C GLN A 35 -14.79 -2.41 -15.22
N ASN A 36 -15.86 -1.66 -15.49
CA ASN A 36 -16.95 -1.47 -14.52
C ASN A 36 -17.66 -2.81 -14.21
N GLN A 37 -17.98 -3.59 -15.24
CA GLN A 37 -18.64 -4.89 -15.04
C GLN A 37 -17.77 -5.86 -14.21
N LYS A 38 -16.46 -5.91 -14.46
CA LYS A 38 -15.51 -6.69 -13.64
C LYS A 38 -15.42 -6.18 -12.20
N ALA A 39 -15.38 -4.87 -11.98
CA ALA A 39 -15.32 -4.27 -10.65
C ALA A 39 -16.61 -4.56 -9.83
N HIS A 40 -17.76 -4.55 -10.48
CA HIS A 40 -19.05 -4.83 -9.85
C HIS A 40 -19.36 -6.32 -9.66
N LYS A 41 -18.71 -7.24 -10.40
CA LYS A 41 -18.88 -8.70 -10.25
C LYS A 41 -18.58 -9.17 -8.81
N ASN A 42 -17.51 -8.65 -8.20
CA ASN A 42 -17.16 -8.91 -6.80
C ASN A 42 -17.68 -7.81 -5.84
N GLY A 43 -18.20 -6.72 -6.40
CA GLY A 43 -18.66 -5.53 -5.70
C GLY A 43 -17.53 -4.68 -5.14
N ILE A 44 -17.51 -3.38 -5.45
CA ILE A 44 -16.59 -2.42 -4.85
C ILE A 44 -17.01 -2.18 -3.40
N LYS A 45 -16.23 -2.70 -2.43
CA LYS A 45 -16.53 -2.56 -1.00
C LYS A 45 -15.84 -1.33 -0.41
N LYS A 46 -16.55 -0.60 0.45
CA LYS A 46 -15.98 0.52 1.22
C LYS A 46 -15.01 -0.03 2.29
N PRO A 47 -13.92 0.69 2.63
CA PRO A 47 -13.04 0.29 3.72
C PRO A 47 -13.81 0.26 5.05
N LYS A 48 -13.56 -0.77 5.87
CA LYS A 48 -14.24 -0.93 7.16
C LYS A 48 -13.68 0.04 8.19
N ARG A 49 -14.56 0.77 8.89
CA ARG A 49 -14.18 1.56 10.08
C ARG A 49 -14.01 0.62 11.26
N LYS A 50 -12.81 0.58 11.85
CA LYS A 50 -12.51 -0.19 13.06
C LYS A 50 -12.71 0.70 14.29
N ARG A 51 -13.12 0.12 15.43
CA ARG A 51 -13.21 0.85 16.72
C ARG A 51 -11.86 1.46 17.13
N HIS A 52 -10.76 0.78 16.78
CA HIS A 52 -9.41 1.23 17.04
C HIS A 52 -8.60 1.25 15.74
N GLU A 53 -8.09 2.43 15.39
CA GLU A 53 -7.27 2.65 14.20
C GLU A 53 -5.79 2.38 14.49
N SER A 54 -4.99 2.23 13.43
CA SER A 54 -3.55 2.10 13.56
C SER A 54 -2.92 3.42 13.98
N LYS A 55 -1.99 3.39 14.94
CA LYS A 55 -1.20 4.56 15.38
C LYS A 55 0.00 4.88 14.46
N ARG A 56 0.01 4.34 13.24
CA ARG A 56 1.12 4.53 12.29
C ARG A 56 1.06 5.95 11.74
N GLY A 57 2.18 6.66 11.75
CA GLY A 57 2.25 8.08 11.37
C GLY A 57 1.95 9.07 12.51
N MET A 58 1.69 8.60 13.73
CA MET A 58 1.61 9.48 14.90
C MET A 58 3.00 9.95 15.36
N CYS A 59 3.05 11.11 16.01
CA CYS A 59 4.29 11.68 16.54
C CYS A 59 5.05 10.68 17.44
N GLN A 60 6.32 10.44 17.14
CA GLN A 60 7.13 9.46 17.87
C GLN A 60 7.32 9.83 19.35
N LYS A 61 7.39 11.13 19.67
CA LYS A 61 7.50 11.62 21.07
C LYS A 61 6.26 11.26 21.88
N PHE A 62 5.08 11.44 21.27
CA PHE A 62 3.81 11.05 21.87
C PHE A 62 3.72 9.53 22.07
N LEU A 63 4.13 8.74 21.07
CA LEU A 63 4.11 7.27 21.19
C LEU A 63 5.05 6.75 22.28
N ARG A 64 6.22 7.37 22.47
CA ARG A 64 7.13 7.05 23.58
C ARG A 64 6.45 7.30 24.92
N ASN A 65 5.87 8.47 25.12
CA ASN A 65 5.15 8.78 26.36
C ASN A 65 3.97 7.82 26.60
N LEU A 66 3.13 7.59 25.59
CA LEU A 66 1.98 6.71 25.68
C LEU A 66 2.36 5.27 26.11
N ARG A 67 3.51 4.76 25.65
CA ARG A 67 4.02 3.46 26.06
C ARG A 67 4.33 3.43 27.55
N PHE A 68 5.03 4.44 28.06
CA PHE A 68 5.36 4.55 29.49
C PHE A 68 4.11 4.78 30.35
N SER A 69 3.20 5.66 29.94
CA SER A 69 1.95 5.90 30.66
C SER A 69 1.13 4.61 30.79
N LYS A 70 0.96 3.85 29.70
CA LYS A 70 0.23 2.58 29.75
C LYS A 70 0.92 1.52 30.61
N LYS A 71 2.26 1.49 30.60
CA LYS A 71 3.05 0.57 31.44
C LYS A 71 2.92 0.91 32.93
N GLY A 72 2.83 2.19 33.28
CA GLY A 72 2.75 2.66 34.67
C GLY A 72 1.33 2.75 35.25
N ASN A 73 0.29 2.36 34.51
CA ASN A 73 -1.06 2.36 35.02
C ASN A 73 -1.25 1.25 36.06
N VAL A 74 -1.65 1.63 37.27
CA VAL A 74 -2.02 0.70 38.35
C VAL A 74 -3.45 0.20 38.19
N SER A 75 -3.86 -0.77 39.01
CA SER A 75 -5.24 -1.29 39.01
C SER A 75 -6.25 -0.16 39.29
N HIS A 76 -7.48 -0.34 38.81
CA HIS A 76 -8.51 0.69 38.92
C HIS A 76 -8.79 1.05 40.38
N GLU A 77 -8.96 0.05 41.23
CA GLU A 77 -9.24 0.22 42.65
C GLU A 77 -8.13 0.98 43.38
N GLU A 78 -6.87 0.63 43.10
CA GLU A 78 -5.72 1.33 43.69
C GLU A 78 -5.61 2.77 43.18
N SER A 79 -5.88 2.99 41.90
CA SER A 79 -5.92 4.33 41.30
C SER A 79 -6.96 5.23 41.98
N LEU A 80 -8.15 4.69 42.28
CA LEU A 80 -9.21 5.40 42.97
C LEU A 80 -8.81 5.78 44.39
N LYS A 81 -8.27 4.84 45.18
CA LYS A 81 -7.78 5.11 46.54
C LYS A 81 -6.72 6.22 46.55
N ARG A 82 -5.71 6.12 45.67
CA ARG A 82 -4.67 7.15 45.51
C ARG A 82 -5.24 8.50 45.04
N ALA A 83 -6.33 8.51 44.29
CA ALA A 83 -6.99 9.74 43.85
C ALA A 83 -7.76 10.40 44.99
N GLU A 84 -8.48 9.62 45.80
CA GLU A 84 -9.18 10.09 47.00
C GLU A 84 -8.20 10.68 48.02
N GLU A 85 -7.09 10.00 48.29
CA GLU A 85 -6.03 10.49 49.17
C GLU A 85 -5.44 11.83 48.67
N ARG A 86 -5.19 11.96 47.36
CA ARG A 86 -4.70 13.21 46.77
C ARG A 86 -5.73 14.32 46.86
N LYS A 87 -7.01 14.01 46.63
CA LYS A 87 -8.11 14.97 46.76
C LYS A 87 -8.26 15.47 48.19
N ALA A 88 -8.14 14.58 49.18
CA ALA A 88 -8.14 14.95 50.59
C ALA A 88 -6.95 15.86 50.95
N LYS A 89 -5.74 15.55 50.47
CA LYS A 89 -4.54 16.39 50.67
C LYS A 89 -4.65 17.77 50.02
N PHE A 90 -5.36 17.87 48.90
CA PHE A 90 -5.52 19.12 48.15
C PHE A 90 -6.75 19.93 48.59
N ALA A 91 -7.61 19.38 49.47
CA ALA A 91 -8.77 20.08 49.99
C ALA A 91 -8.31 21.30 50.82
N GLY A 92 -8.45 22.50 50.26
CA GLY A 92 -8.03 23.76 50.86
C GLY A 92 -6.93 24.51 50.11
N GLN A 93 -6.33 23.92 49.07
CA GLN A 93 -5.41 24.66 48.20
C GLN A 93 -6.18 25.52 47.18
N PRO A 94 -5.68 26.73 46.86
CA PRO A 94 -6.31 27.58 45.85
C PRO A 94 -6.29 26.88 44.49
N ALA A 95 -7.33 27.13 43.70
CA ALA A 95 -7.41 26.58 42.35
C ALA A 95 -6.17 26.99 41.53
N PRO A 96 -5.63 26.10 40.69
CA PRO A 96 -4.50 26.45 39.83
C PRO A 96 -4.87 27.63 38.94
N VAL A 97 -3.99 28.63 38.89
CA VAL A 97 -4.19 29.83 38.08
C VAL A 97 -4.23 29.43 36.61
N LYS A 98 -5.30 29.85 35.92
CA LYS A 98 -5.42 29.68 34.49
C LYS A 98 -4.56 30.77 33.84
N LEU A 99 -3.45 30.36 33.23
CA LEU A 99 -2.61 31.24 32.41
C LEU A 99 -3.38 31.75 31.18
#